data_AF-A0A833CF09-F1
#
_entry.id   AF-A0A833CF09-F1
#
_cell.length_a   1.000
_cell.length_b   1.000
_cell.length_c   1.000
_cell.angle_alpha   90.00
_cell.angle_beta   90.00
_cell.angle_gamma   90.00
#
_symmetry.space_group_name_H-M   'P 1'
#
loop_
_entity.id
_entity.type
_entity.pdbx_description
1 polymer ?
#
loop_
_entity_poly.entity_id
_entity_poly.type
_entity_poly.pdbx_seq_one_letter_code
_entity_poly.pdbx_strand_id
1 'polypeptide(L)'
;MTTTVSLRLPEDLKKQATDVFNEYGLDWSSAMRMILTQVVSENAIPVNLHRYSEISPSMKSNIDRSLQEYKAGNYKTTNSVKELFEELDKD
;
A
#
# COMPACT_ATOMS: atom_id res chain seq x y z
N MET A 1 21.14 21.68 -4.05
CA MET A 1 20.37 22.49 -5.03
C MET A 1 18.90 22.36 -4.70
N THR A 2 18.11 23.41 -4.85
CA THR A 2 16.64 23.39 -4.66
C THR A 2 15.95 23.77 -5.96
N THR A 3 14.73 23.28 -6.16
CA THR A 3 13.92 23.58 -7.35
C THR A 3 12.51 23.95 -6.92
N THR A 4 11.89 24.88 -7.65
CA THR A 4 10.51 25.30 -7.41
C THR A 4 9.55 24.43 -8.22
N VAL A 5 8.48 23.96 -7.57
CA VAL A 5 7.41 23.18 -8.20
C VAL A 5 6.15 24.03 -8.27
N SER A 6 5.55 24.13 -9.46
CA SER A 6 4.24 24.77 -9.65
C SER A 6 3.17 23.70 -9.85
N LEU A 7 2.15 23.72 -9.00
CA LEU A 7 1.03 22.78 -9.03
C LEU A 7 -0.27 23.56 -9.26
N ARG A 8 -1.03 23.18 -10.29
CA ARG A 8 -2.38 23.70 -10.52
C ARG A 8 -3.39 22.83 -9.78
N LEU A 9 -4.16 23.43 -8.90
CA LEU A 9 -5.21 22.78 -8.13
C LEU A 9 -6.37 23.77 -7.86
N PRO A 10 -7.59 23.27 -7.60
CA PRO A 10 -8.68 24.08 -7.11
C PRO A 10 -8.29 24.83 -5.82
N GLU A 11 -8.74 26.08 -5.69
CA GLU A 11 -8.41 26.94 -4.55
C GLU A 11 -8.98 26.39 -3.24
N ASP A 12 -10.20 25.89 -3.28
CA ASP A 12 -10.89 25.26 -2.15
C ASP A 12 -10.15 24.02 -1.65
N LEU A 13 -9.66 23.17 -2.56
CA LEU A 13 -8.86 22.00 -2.22
C LEU A 13 -7.56 22.42 -1.50
N LYS A 14 -6.86 23.43 -2.03
CA LYS A 14 -5.64 23.95 -1.40
C LYS A 14 -5.92 24.43 0.01
N LYS A 15 -7.01 25.20 0.17
CA LYS A 15 -7.39 25.77 1.46
C LYS A 15 -7.71 24.68 2.47
N GLN A 16 -8.61 23.76 2.12
CA GLN A 16 -9.02 22.66 3.00
C GLN A 16 -7.82 21.79 3.44
N ALA A 17 -6.96 21.42 2.50
CA ALA A 17 -5.77 20.64 2.84
C ALA A 17 -4.77 21.42 3.72
N THR A 18 -4.63 22.74 3.50
CA THR A 18 -3.79 23.59 4.36
C THR A 18 -4.34 23.67 5.78
N ASP A 19 -5.66 23.79 5.94
CA ASP A 19 -6.31 23.81 7.26
C ASP A 19 -6.02 22.50 8.02
N VAL A 20 -6.14 21.35 7.35
CA VAL A 20 -5.78 20.04 7.92
C VAL A 20 -4.29 19.98 8.30
N PHE A 21 -3.37 20.42 7.43
CA PHE A 21 -1.95 20.40 7.77
C PHE A 21 -1.62 21.29 8.97
N ASN A 22 -2.27 22.45 9.08
CA ASN A 22 -2.09 23.37 10.20
C ASN A 22 -2.54 22.77 11.54
N GLU A 23 -3.59 21.93 11.56
CA GLU A 23 -4.00 21.19 12.77
C GLU A 23 -2.89 20.28 13.30
N TYR A 24 -2.02 19.79 12.42
CA TYR A 24 -0.82 19.02 12.77
C TYR A 24 0.45 19.86 12.92
N GLY A 25 0.34 21.20 12.88
CA GLY A 25 1.48 22.13 12.98
C GLY A 25 2.38 22.14 11.75
N LEU A 26 1.87 21.72 10.58
CA LEU A 26 2.60 21.66 9.32
C LEU A 26 2.12 22.74 8.36
N ASP A 27 3.04 23.53 7.81
CA ASP A 27 2.72 24.38 6.67
C ASP A 27 2.62 23.54 5.37
N TRP A 28 1.99 24.11 4.34
CA TRP A 28 1.81 23.47 3.03
C TRP A 28 3.11 22.92 2.43
N SER A 29 4.20 23.69 2.49
CA SER A 29 5.48 23.30 1.87
C SER A 29 6.13 22.15 2.63
N SER A 30 6.05 22.18 3.97
CA SER A 30 6.53 21.14 4.86
C SER A 30 5.76 19.83 4.64
N ALA A 31 4.43 19.89 4.57
CA ALA A 31 3.59 18.73 4.28
C ALA A 31 3.89 18.13 2.89
N MET A 32 3.98 18.96 1.84
CA MET A 32 4.32 18.49 0.49
C MET A 32 5.72 17.86 0.43
N ARG A 33 6.70 18.43 1.15
CA ARG A 33 8.05 17.85 1.25
C ARG A 33 8.02 16.49 1.95
N MET A 34 7.21 16.33 3.00
CA MET A 34 7.04 15.03 3.67
C MET A 34 6.45 13.99 2.73
N ILE A 35 5.37 14.32 2.02
CA ILE A 35 4.72 13.42 1.05
C ILE A 35 5.71 12.98 -0.04
N LEU A 36 6.44 13.92 -0.65
CA LEU A 36 7.45 13.60 -1.67
C LEU A 36 8.61 12.77 -1.11
N THR A 37 9.00 13.01 0.14
CA THR A 37 10.03 12.21 0.82
C THR A 37 9.55 10.78 1.03
N GLN A 38 8.28 10.59 1.40
CA GLN A 38 7.69 9.26 1.54
C GLN A 38 7.65 8.51 0.21
N VAL A 39 7.28 9.20 -0.89
CA VAL A 39 7.31 8.60 -2.24
C VAL A 39 8.69 8.03 -2.56
N VAL A 40 9.75 8.80 -2.31
CA VAL A 40 11.12 8.39 -2.59
C VAL A 40 11.59 7.29 -1.63
N SER A 41 11.22 7.40 -0.35
CA SER A 41 11.65 6.45 0.68
C SER A 41 11.02 5.06 0.51
N GLU A 42 9.75 5.01 0.12
CA GLU A 42 9.00 3.76 0.00
C GLU A 42 8.93 3.26 -1.45
N ASN A 43 9.40 4.06 -2.42
CA ASN A 43 9.23 3.84 -3.85
C ASN A 43 7.76 3.50 -4.21
N ALA A 44 6.83 4.18 -3.55
CA ALA A 44 5.40 3.92 -3.60
C ALA A 44 4.60 5.22 -3.55
N ILE A 45 3.35 5.20 -4.02
CA ILE A 45 2.45 6.34 -3.92
C ILE A 45 1.84 6.36 -2.51
N PRO A 46 2.00 7.44 -1.70
CA PRO A 46 1.59 7.51 -0.30
C PRO A 46 0.09 7.82 -0.15
N VAL A 47 -0.73 7.22 -1.01
CA VAL A 47 -2.18 7.22 -0.88
C VAL A 47 -2.69 5.83 -1.16
N ASN A 48 -3.81 5.48 -0.56
CA ASN A 48 -4.46 4.22 -0.86
C ASN A 48 -5.11 4.30 -2.26
N LEU A 49 -4.52 3.61 -3.24
CA LEU A 49 -5.02 3.55 -4.62
C LEU A 49 -6.11 2.50 -4.83
N HIS A 50 -6.50 1.77 -3.79
CA HIS A 50 -7.55 0.77 -3.92
C HIS A 50 -8.89 1.46 -4.18
N ARG A 51 -9.36 1.42 -5.44
CA ARG A 51 -10.80 1.53 -5.76
C ARG A 51 -11.60 0.31 -5.25
N TYR A 52 -10.91 -0.73 -4.80
CA TYR A 52 -11.47 -2.00 -4.35
C TYR A 52 -10.86 -2.35 -2.98
N SER A 53 -11.47 -1.86 -1.91
CA SER A 53 -11.29 -2.43 -0.56
C SER A 53 -12.04 -3.76 -0.40
N GLU A 54 -12.82 -4.15 -1.40
CA GLU A 54 -13.47 -5.45 -1.44
C GLU A 54 -12.48 -6.48 -1.96
N ILE A 55 -12.07 -7.40 -1.08
CA ILE A 55 -11.44 -8.67 -1.48
C ILE A 55 -12.29 -9.22 -2.62
N SER A 56 -11.69 -9.39 -3.81
CA SER A 56 -12.45 -9.88 -4.98
C SER A 56 -13.14 -11.20 -4.63
N PRO A 57 -14.32 -11.50 -5.20
CA PRO A 57 -14.99 -12.78 -4.94
C PRO A 57 -14.08 -13.98 -5.19
N SER A 58 -13.18 -13.89 -6.17
CA SER A 58 -12.13 -14.89 -6.44
C SER A 58 -11.12 -15.02 -5.31
N MET A 59 -10.63 -13.91 -4.76
CA MET A 59 -9.68 -13.92 -3.65
C MET A 59 -10.34 -14.44 -2.36
N LYS A 60 -11.60 -14.07 -2.08
CA LYS A 60 -12.37 -14.64 -0.95
C LYS A 60 -12.50 -16.16 -1.08
N SER A 61 -12.93 -16.63 -2.25
CA SER A 61 -13.07 -18.07 -2.53
C SER A 61 -11.76 -18.84 -2.38
N ASN A 62 -10.63 -18.27 -2.81
CA ASN A 62 -9.32 -18.90 -2.64
C ASN A 62 -8.90 -18.98 -1.17
N ILE A 63 -9.16 -17.94 -0.37
CA ILE A 63 -8.88 -17.94 1.07
C ILE A 63 -9.74 -18.99 1.78
N ASP A 64 -11.04 -19.05 1.47
CA ASP A 64 -11.96 -20.03 2.05
C ASP A 64 -11.54 -21.47 1.72
N ARG A 65 -11.14 -21.73 0.47
CA ARG A 65 -10.62 -23.04 0.03
C ARG A 65 -9.34 -23.40 0.76
N SER A 66 -8.37 -22.48 0.85
CA SER A 66 -7.12 -22.72 1.57
C SER A 66 -7.35 -23.03 3.05
N LEU A 67 -8.31 -22.35 3.70
CA LEU A 67 -8.70 -22.64 5.09
C LEU A 67 -9.34 -24.03 5.24
N GLN A 68 -10.13 -24.49 4.26
CA GLN A 68 -10.70 -25.82 4.26
C GLN A 68 -9.62 -26.90 4.08
N GLU A 69 -8.69 -26.71 3.14
CA GLU A 69 -7.56 -27.61 2.90
C GLU A 69 -6.69 -27.73 4.17
N TYR A 70 -6.39 -26.60 4.82
CA TYR A 70 -5.66 -26.59 6.10
C TYR A 70 -6.39 -27.40 7.19
N LYS A 71 -7.70 -27.17 7.39
CA LYS A 71 -8.51 -27.90 8.37
C LYS A 71 -8.62 -29.40 8.06
N ALA A 72 -8.59 -29.76 6.79
CA ALA A 72 -8.60 -31.15 6.34
C ALA A 72 -7.23 -31.85 6.49
N GLY A 73 -6.18 -31.12 6.90
CA GLY A 73 -4.82 -31.65 6.98
C GLY A 73 -4.12 -31.72 5.62
N ASN A 74 -4.71 -31.13 4.57
CA ASN A 74 -4.16 -31.08 3.22
C ASN A 74 -3.20 -29.89 3.10
N TYR A 75 -2.10 -29.95 3.83
CA TYR A 75 -1.03 -28.96 3.76
C TYR A 75 0.33 -29.67 3.71
N LYS A 76 1.33 -28.98 3.16
CA LYS A 76 2.72 -29.46 3.14
C LYS A 76 3.58 -28.54 4.00
N THR A 77 4.44 -29.14 4.80
CA THR A 77 5.46 -28.43 5.58
C THR A 77 6.82 -28.71 4.98
N THR A 78 7.66 -27.69 4.93
CA THR A 78 9.06 -27.82 4.55
C THR A 78 9.95 -27.37 5.71
N ASN A 79 11.18 -27.88 5.77
CA ASN A 79 12.11 -27.60 6.86
C ASN A 79 13.07 -26.45 6.50
N SER A 80 13.03 -25.94 5.27
CA SER A 80 13.88 -24.84 4.82
C SER A 80 13.23 -24.02 3.71
N VAL A 81 13.67 -22.77 3.57
CA VAL A 81 13.27 -21.89 2.46
C VAL A 81 13.62 -22.50 1.10
N LYS A 82 14.77 -23.19 0.99
CA LYS A 82 15.19 -23.86 -0.25
C LYS A 82 14.19 -24.95 -0.65
N GLU A 83 13.81 -25.81 0.29
CA GLU A 83 12.83 -26.88 0.06
C GLU A 83 11.43 -26.32 -0.26
N LEU A 84 11.06 -25.17 0.30
CA LEU A 84 9.83 -24.47 -0.06
C LEU A 84 9.83 -24.07 -1.54
N PHE A 85 10.89 -23.41 -2.03
CA PHE A 85 10.98 -23.00 -3.43
C PHE A 85 11.03 -24.21 -4.38
N GLU A 86 11.79 -25.25 -4.04
CA GLU A 86 11.81 -26.50 -4.81
C GLU A 86 10.43 -27.15 -4.91
N GLU A 87 9.57 -26.99 -3.91
CA GLU A 87 8.21 -27.52 -3.96
C GLU A 87 7.25 -26.65 -4.76
N LEU A 88 7.37 -25.32 -4.67
CA LEU A 88 6.54 -24.38 -5.42
C LEU A 88 6.85 -24.36 -6.93
N ASP A 89 8.09 -24.66 -7.31
CA ASP A 89 8.52 -24.71 -8.71
C ASP A 89 8.24 -26.07 -9.39
N LYS A 90 7.66 -27.05 -8.67
CA LYS A 90 7.28 -28.37 -9.24
C LYS A 90 5.95 -28.35 -9.99
N ASP A 91 5.20 -27.25 -9.90
CA ASP A 91 3.95 -27.00 -10.62
C ASP A 91 4.19 -26.12 -11.86
#